data_AF-A0A967T5P4-F1
#
_entry.id   AF-A0A967T5P4-F1
#
_cell.length_a   1.000
_cell.length_b   1.000
_cell.length_c   1.000
_cell.angle_alpha   90.00
_cell.angle_beta   90.00
_cell.angle_gamma   90.00
#
_symmetry.space_group_name_H-M   'P 1'
#
loop_
_entity.id
_entity.type
_entity.pdbx_description
1 polymer ?
#
loop_
_entity_poly.entity_id
_entity_poly.type
_entity_poly.pdbx_seq_one_letter_code
_entity_poly.pdbx_strand_id
1 'polypeptide(L)'
;MQPQLVHARKAKLMLGCINKTDKLDAKGLNQLQRSGTLPTVWIPPGDIRDKRELPRTRMVFGRDRTRLKNRIHSVLDKYGLQDSFEDISDIFGSKGRRRLRRVMERLPE
;
A
#
# COMPACT_ATOMS: atom_id res chain seq x y z
N MET A 1 29.13 -11.64 -11.21
CA MET A 1 28.38 -12.07 -10.00
C MET A 1 26.92 -11.74 -10.23
N GLN A 2 25.98 -12.65 -10.03
CA GLN A 2 24.55 -12.39 -10.24
C GLN A 2 23.90 -11.97 -8.90
N PRO A 3 23.21 -10.81 -8.84
CA PRO A 3 22.58 -10.36 -7.61
C PRO A 3 21.43 -11.30 -7.20
N GLN A 4 21.32 -11.59 -5.91
CA GLN A 4 20.26 -12.45 -5.34
C GLN A 4 19.46 -11.68 -4.29
N LEU A 5 18.13 -11.81 -4.33
CA LEU A 5 17.26 -11.26 -3.29
C LEU A 5 17.21 -12.21 -2.10
N VAL A 6 17.53 -11.71 -0.90
CA VAL A 6 17.62 -12.50 0.32
C VAL A 6 16.48 -12.15 1.26
N HIS A 7 15.92 -13.16 1.93
CA HIS A 7 14.95 -12.95 2.99
C HIS A 7 15.65 -12.37 4.23
N ALA A 8 15.62 -11.04 4.40
CA ALA A 8 16.37 -10.32 5.43
C ALA A 8 16.20 -10.90 6.85
N ARG A 9 14.96 -11.12 7.29
CA ARG A 9 14.68 -11.68 8.63
C ARG A 9 15.23 -13.10 8.83
N LYS A 10 15.09 -13.98 7.83
CA LYS A 10 15.62 -15.35 7.88
C LYS A 10 17.15 -15.34 7.86
N ALA A 11 17.76 -14.48 7.04
CA ALA A 11 19.21 -14.31 7.04
C ALA A 11 19.71 -13.89 8.43
N LYS A 12 19.12 -12.84 9.03
CA LYS A 12 19.49 -12.39 10.38
C LYS A 12 19.39 -13.52 11.42
N LEU A 13 18.32 -14.32 11.39
CA LEU A 13 18.16 -15.47 12.26
C LEU A 13 19.26 -16.51 12.06
N MET A 14 19.61 -16.81 10.80
CA MET A 14 20.67 -17.77 10.46
C MET A 14 22.08 -17.27 10.84
N LEU A 15 22.29 -15.95 10.87
CA LEU A 15 23.56 -15.36 11.30
C LEU A 15 23.76 -15.40 12.82
N GLY A 16 22.69 -15.58 13.61
CA GLY A 16 22.77 -15.65 15.08
C GLY A 16 23.34 -14.39 15.75
N CYS A 17 23.48 -13.28 15.02
CA CYS A 17 24.13 -12.07 15.50
C CYS A 17 23.13 -11.21 16.30
N ILE A 18 23.39 -11.06 17.60
CA ILE A 18 22.62 -10.18 18.49
C ILE A 18 22.89 -8.70 18.14
N ASN A 19 24.16 -8.36 17.97
CA ASN A 19 24.61 -7.01 17.63
C ASN A 19 24.72 -6.85 16.11
N LYS A 20 23.93 -5.92 15.56
CA LYS A 20 23.93 -5.61 14.13
C LYS A 20 25.01 -4.56 13.84
N THR A 21 25.94 -4.89 12.95
CA THR A 21 26.88 -3.94 12.35
C THR A 21 27.08 -4.31 10.88
N ASP A 22 27.34 -3.32 10.02
CA ASP A 22 27.53 -3.58 8.59
C ASP A 22 28.68 -4.57 8.33
N LYS A 23 29.75 -4.50 9.15
CA LYS A 23 30.88 -5.44 9.09
C LYS A 23 30.46 -6.89 9.39
N LEU A 24 29.65 -7.10 10.44
CA LEU A 24 29.17 -8.44 10.80
C LEU A 24 28.15 -8.97 9.79
N ASP A 25 27.25 -8.11 9.31
CA ASP A 25 26.24 -8.46 8.31
C ASP A 25 26.91 -8.86 6.98
N ALA A 26 27.91 -8.10 6.51
CA ALA A 26 28.65 -8.44 5.30
C ALA A 26 29.40 -9.77 5.43
N LYS A 27 30.08 -9.99 6.57
CA LYS A 27 30.76 -11.26 6.86
C LYS A 27 29.78 -12.43 6.90
N GLY A 28 28.66 -12.25 7.58
CA GLY A 28 27.63 -13.27 7.72
C GLY A 28 26.99 -13.63 6.39
N LEU A 29 26.58 -12.64 5.59
CA LEU A 29 26.02 -12.88 4.26
C LEU A 29 27.01 -13.59 3.34
N ASN A 30 28.29 -13.23 3.38
CA ASN A 30 29.34 -13.92 2.62
C ASN A 30 29.48 -15.38 3.08
N GLN A 31 29.44 -15.65 4.38
CA GLN A 31 29.49 -17.00 4.91
C GLN A 31 28.30 -17.85 4.43
N LEU A 32 27.07 -17.33 4.52
CA LEU A 32 25.88 -18.01 4.02
C LEU A 32 25.92 -18.26 2.51
N GLN A 33 26.47 -17.31 1.74
CA GLN A 33 26.65 -17.46 0.31
C GLN A 33 27.67 -18.54 -0.03
N ARG A 34 28.83 -18.56 0.65
CA ARG A 34 29.88 -19.55 0.44
C ARG A 34 29.46 -20.96 0.85
N SER A 35 28.63 -21.10 1.87
CA SER A 35 28.05 -22.38 2.28
C SER A 35 26.85 -22.81 1.45
N GLY A 36 26.37 -21.99 0.51
CA GLY A 36 25.18 -22.29 -0.30
C GLY A 36 23.87 -22.29 0.50
N THR A 37 23.86 -21.74 1.72
CA THR A 37 22.71 -21.72 2.63
C THR A 37 22.01 -20.36 2.66
N LEU A 38 22.35 -19.47 1.74
CA LEU A 38 21.73 -18.14 1.64
C LEU A 38 20.21 -18.27 1.45
N PRO A 39 19.39 -17.67 2.33
CA PRO A 39 17.94 -17.79 2.23
C PRO A 39 17.40 -16.87 1.13
N THR A 40 17.56 -17.30 -0.11
CA THR A 40 17.10 -16.55 -1.29
C THR A 40 15.59 -16.58 -1.42
N VAL A 41 15.03 -15.50 -1.95
CA VAL A 41 13.62 -15.38 -2.28
C VAL A 41 13.47 -15.52 -3.79
N TRP A 42 12.50 -16.33 -4.22
CA TRP A 42 12.15 -16.42 -5.63
C TRP A 42 11.65 -15.08 -6.15
N ILE A 43 12.26 -14.59 -7.23
CA ILE A 43 11.82 -13.39 -7.94
C ILE A 43 11.04 -13.86 -9.17
N PRO A 44 9.75 -13.49 -9.30
CA PRO A 44 9.00 -13.81 -10.50
C PRO A 44 9.66 -13.23 -11.77
N PRO A 45 9.61 -13.95 -12.90
CA PRO A 45 9.94 -13.41 -14.22
C PRO A 45 9.20 -12.10 -14.52
N GLY A 46 9.75 -11.30 -15.45
CA GLY A 46 9.21 -9.98 -15.82
C GLY A 46 7.73 -10.02 -16.19
N ASP A 47 7.33 -10.95 -17.07
CA ASP A 47 5.95 -11.07 -17.54
C ASP A 47 4.95 -11.35 -16.41
N ILE A 48 5.33 -12.17 -15.42
CA ILE A 48 4.50 -12.46 -14.24
C ILE A 48 4.44 -11.23 -13.32
N ARG A 49 5.52 -10.46 -13.21
CA ARG A 49 5.52 -9.21 -12.44
C ARG A 49 4.56 -8.20 -13.07
N ASP A 50 4.65 -7.99 -14.37
CA ASP A 50 3.81 -7.03 -15.09
C ASP A 50 2.32 -7.38 -14.96
N LYS A 51 1.98 -8.67 -15.11
CA LYS A 51 0.61 -9.17 -14.88
C LYS A 51 0.12 -8.92 -13.44
N ARG A 52 1.02 -9.00 -12.45
CA ARG A 52 0.70 -8.74 -11.02
C ARG A 52 0.63 -7.26 -10.68
N GLU A 53 1.26 -6.38 -11.45
CA GLU A 53 1.18 -4.93 -11.22
C GLU A 53 -0.23 -4.40 -11.46
N LEU A 54 -0.93 -4.86 -12.50
CA LEU A 54 -2.32 -4.44 -12.78
C LEU A 54 -3.28 -4.57 -11.58
N PRO A 55 -3.43 -5.75 -10.93
CA PRO A 55 -4.28 -5.87 -9.75
C PRO A 55 -3.73 -5.09 -8.54
N ARG A 56 -2.41 -4.94 -8.38
CA ARG A 56 -1.83 -4.11 -7.31
C ARG A 56 -2.20 -2.64 -7.47
N THR A 57 -2.03 -2.09 -8.67
CA THR A 57 -2.44 -0.72 -9.00
C THR A 57 -3.94 -0.53 -8.76
N ARG A 58 -4.76 -1.49 -9.17
CA ARG A 58 -6.21 -1.48 -8.89
C ARG A 58 -6.51 -1.46 -7.39
N MET A 59 -5.79 -2.24 -6.58
CA MET A 59 -5.96 -2.23 -5.11
C MET A 59 -5.57 -0.88 -4.51
N VAL A 60 -4.48 -0.26 -4.98
CA VAL A 60 -4.05 1.07 -4.54
C VAL A 60 -5.13 2.11 -4.85
N PHE A 61 -5.58 2.20 -6.10
CA PHE A 61 -6.64 3.14 -6.47
C PHE A 61 -7.98 2.85 -5.78
N GLY A 62 -8.28 1.58 -5.49
CA GLY A 62 -9.42 1.21 -4.66
C GLY A 62 -9.35 1.81 -3.26
N ARG A 63 -8.19 1.68 -2.59
CA ARG A 63 -7.95 2.26 -1.26
C ARG A 63 -7.98 3.79 -1.29
N ASP A 64 -7.36 4.41 -2.28
CA ASP A 64 -7.34 5.87 -2.39
C ASP A 64 -8.74 6.42 -2.64
N ARG A 65 -9.51 5.77 -3.51
CA ARG A 65 -10.93 6.12 -3.73
C ARG A 65 -11.73 6.04 -2.43
N THR A 66 -11.58 4.97 -1.65
CA THR A 66 -12.27 4.85 -0.35
C THR A 66 -11.82 5.93 0.64
N ARG A 67 -10.51 6.20 0.72
CA ARG A 67 -9.97 7.25 1.59
C ARG A 67 -10.56 8.63 1.24
N LEU A 68 -10.62 8.97 -0.05
CA LEU A 68 -11.19 10.23 -0.51
C LEU A 68 -12.68 10.32 -0.23
N LYS A 69 -13.45 9.24 -0.48
CA LYS A 69 -14.88 9.19 -0.15
C LYS A 69 -15.14 9.40 1.33
N ASN A 70 -14.40 8.70 2.20
CA ASN A 70 -14.55 8.85 3.65
C ASN A 70 -14.21 10.26 4.10
N ARG A 71 -13.19 10.89 3.52
CA ARG A 71 -12.85 12.29 3.83
C ARG A 71 -13.98 13.25 3.44
N ILE A 72 -14.63 13.02 2.30
CA ILE A 72 -15.81 13.81 1.89
C ILE A 72 -16.94 13.64 2.92
N HIS A 73 -17.26 12.40 3.32
CA HIS A 73 -18.25 12.16 4.38
C HIS A 73 -17.89 12.90 5.68
N SER A 74 -16.65 12.78 6.15
CA SER A 74 -16.21 13.48 7.37
C SER A 74 -16.35 15.00 7.29
N VAL A 75 -16.14 15.60 6.11
CA VAL A 75 -16.35 17.04 5.90
C VAL A 75 -17.83 17.38 5.94
N LEU A 76 -18.69 16.60 5.28
CA LEU A 76 -20.14 16.81 5.32
C LEU A 76 -20.68 16.69 6.75
N ASP A 77 -20.24 15.69 7.50
CA ASP A 77 -20.63 15.50 8.90
C ASP A 77 -20.16 16.67 9.77
N LYS A 78 -18.92 17.15 9.58
CA LYS A 78 -18.37 18.29 10.32
C LYS A 78 -19.21 19.56 10.20
N TYR A 79 -19.83 19.78 9.03
CA TYR A 79 -20.67 20.96 8.77
C TYR A 79 -22.17 20.67 8.91
N GLY A 80 -22.57 19.49 9.39
CA GLY A 80 -23.99 19.12 9.55
C GLY A 80 -24.75 19.03 8.21
N LEU A 81 -24.08 18.63 7.13
CA LEU A 81 -24.63 18.62 5.77
C LEU A 81 -25.09 17.22 5.30
N GLN A 82 -24.98 16.19 6.14
CA GLN A 82 -25.30 14.81 5.74
C GLN A 82 -26.80 14.62 5.43
N ASP A 83 -27.67 15.32 6.15
CA ASP A 83 -29.13 15.28 5.96
C ASP A 83 -29.56 15.75 4.56
N SER A 84 -28.68 16.47 3.84
CA SER A 84 -28.91 16.87 2.45
C SER A 84 -28.93 15.69 1.45
N PHE A 85 -28.69 14.46 1.92
CA PHE A 85 -28.56 13.25 1.12
C PHE A 85 -29.44 12.09 1.58
N GLU A 86 -30.41 12.29 2.49
CA GLU A 86 -31.29 11.22 3.00
C GLU A 86 -32.04 10.45 1.89
N ASP A 87 -32.39 11.13 0.79
CA ASP A 87 -33.08 10.56 -0.37
C ASP A 87 -32.13 9.87 -1.38
N ILE A 88 -30.83 9.83 -1.10
CA ILE A 88 -29.79 9.38 -2.04
C ILE A 88 -29.03 8.18 -1.48
N SER A 89 -29.17 7.03 -2.13
CA SER A 89 -28.48 5.79 -1.76
C SER A 89 -26.98 5.80 -2.03
N ASP A 90 -26.50 6.50 -3.07
CA ASP A 90 -25.07 6.68 -3.36
C ASP A 90 -24.74 8.14 -3.67
N ILE A 91 -24.14 8.82 -2.69
CA ILE A 91 -23.67 10.21 -2.79
C ILE A 91 -22.65 10.40 -3.92
N PHE A 92 -21.91 9.35 -4.29
CA PHE A 92 -20.90 9.41 -5.34
C PHE A 92 -21.43 8.95 -6.71
N GLY A 93 -22.71 8.57 -6.80
CA GLY A 93 -23.41 8.29 -8.04
C GLY A 93 -23.75 9.55 -8.82
N SER A 94 -24.40 9.42 -9.98
CA SER A 94 -24.70 10.57 -10.85
C SER A 94 -25.62 11.62 -10.19
N LYS A 95 -26.70 11.17 -9.53
CA LYS A 95 -27.61 12.02 -8.75
C LYS A 95 -26.91 12.64 -7.54
N GLY A 96 -26.22 11.82 -6.75
CA GLY A 96 -25.47 12.26 -5.57
C GLY A 96 -24.43 13.32 -5.88
N ARG A 97 -23.63 13.14 -6.93
CA ARG A 97 -22.62 14.13 -7.36
C ARG A 97 -23.22 15.48 -7.75
N ARG A 98 -24.41 15.49 -8.37
CA ARG A 98 -25.10 16.75 -8.68
C ARG A 98 -25.53 17.47 -7.41
N ARG A 99 -26.05 16.75 -6.42
CA ARG A 99 -26.39 17.31 -5.11
C ARG A 99 -25.15 17.79 -4.37
N LEU A 100 -24.08 16.99 -4.37
CA LEU A 100 -22.81 17.30 -3.70
C LEU A 100 -22.25 18.63 -4.18
N ARG A 101 -22.26 18.92 -5.49
CA ARG A 101 -21.82 20.22 -6.03
C ARG A 101 -22.61 21.40 -5.45
N ARG A 102 -23.94 21.27 -5.32
CA ARG A 102 -24.78 22.32 -4.72
C ARG A 102 -24.54 22.48 -3.22
N VAL A 103 -24.28 21.37 -2.52
CA VAL A 103 -24.00 21.40 -1.08
C VAL A 103 -22.62 22.02 -0.81
N MET A 104 -21.65 21.81 -1.69
CA MET A 104 -20.32 22.40 -1.58
C MET A 104 -20.34 23.93 -1.61
N GLU A 105 -21.32 24.58 -2.25
CA GLU A 105 -21.50 26.03 -2.23
C GLU A 105 -21.81 26.58 -0.82
N ARG A 106 -22.23 25.73 0.11
CA ARG A 106 -22.50 26.09 1.51
C ARG A 106 -21.28 25.97 2.41
N LEU A 107 -20.18 25.39 1.91
CA LEU A 107 -18.95 25.27 2.67
C LEU A 107 -18.29 26.64 2.74
N PRO A 108 -17.65 26.98 3.88
CA PRO A 108 -16.83 28.18 3.96
C PRO A 108 -15.65 28.10 2.98
N GLU A 109 -15.22 29.24 2.45
CA GLU A 109 -14.01 29.38 1.62
C GLU A 109 -12.73 29.02 2.37
#